data_AF-Q2EG20-F1
#
_entry.id   AF-Q2EG20-F1
#
_cell.length_a   1.000
_cell.length_b   1.000
_cell.length_c   1.000
_cell.angle_alpha   90.00
_cell.angle_beta   90.00
_cell.angle_gamma   90.00
#
_symmetry.space_group_name_H-M   'P 1'
#
loop_
_entity.id
_entity.type
_entity.pdbx_description
1 polymer ?
#
loop_
_entity_poly.entity_id
_entity_poly.type
_entity_poly.pdbx_seq_one_letter_code
_entity_poly.pdbx_strand_id
1 'polypeptide(L)'
;MVPPVWTLLLLVGAAHLRREKPPDKKLVVRSSGNNYVLTQCDFEDDAKPLCDWSQVSADDGDWVRASGPSPTGTTGPPGGYPNGEGSYLHMESNNFHRGGVARLRSPNLWEQGPLCVNFAYHMFGLSWGAQLRLLLLSGEEGRRPHVLWKHRNTQRPSWMLTTVTV
;
A
#
# COMPACT_ATOMS: atom_id res chain seq x y z
N MET A 1 -25.35 -15.91 9.73
CA MET A 1 -25.36 -15.12 8.48
C MET A 1 -23.98 -14.49 8.35
N VAL A 2 -23.12 -14.98 7.44
CA VAL A 2 -21.68 -14.64 7.39
C VAL A 2 -21.47 -13.46 6.43
N PRO A 3 -20.88 -12.33 6.87
CA PRO A 3 -20.74 -11.15 6.04
C PRO A 3 -19.55 -11.30 5.05
N PRO A 4 -19.45 -10.47 4.00
CA PRO A 4 -18.68 -10.77 2.78
C PRO A 4 -17.16 -10.55 2.88
N VAL A 5 -16.42 -11.42 2.19
CA VAL A 5 -14.96 -11.44 2.01
C VAL A 5 -14.52 -10.26 1.13
N TRP A 6 -13.64 -9.38 1.60
CA TRP A 6 -13.00 -8.30 0.82
C TRP A 6 -11.56 -8.67 0.47
N THR A 7 -11.00 -8.32 -0.69
CA THR A 7 -9.58 -8.55 -0.95
C THR A 7 -8.89 -7.24 -1.31
N LEU A 8 -8.07 -6.72 -0.42
CA LEU A 8 -7.28 -5.51 -0.65
C LEU A 8 -5.92 -5.88 -1.21
N LEU A 9 -5.49 -5.11 -2.21
CA LEU A 9 -4.39 -5.44 -3.10
C LEU A 9 -3.53 -4.19 -3.36
N LEU A 10 -2.46 -4.01 -2.59
CA LEU A 10 -1.44 -2.99 -2.81
C LEU A 10 -0.45 -3.52 -3.86
N LEU A 11 -0.24 -2.79 -4.95
CA LEU A 11 0.58 -3.21 -6.10
C LEU A 11 1.76 -2.24 -6.30
N VAL A 12 3.00 -2.69 -6.07
CA VAL A 12 4.23 -1.90 -6.26
C VAL A 12 4.84 -2.17 -7.65
N GLY A 13 4.92 -1.18 -8.53
CA GLY A 13 5.54 -1.24 -9.89
C GLY A 13 7.02 -1.66 -9.89
N ALA A 14 7.38 -2.78 -10.52
CA ALA A 14 7.81 -2.96 -11.90
C ALA A 14 9.28 -2.59 -12.26
N ALA A 15 10.24 -3.49 -11.97
CA ALA A 15 11.61 -3.43 -12.49
C ALA A 15 11.68 -3.91 -13.95
N HIS A 16 12.19 -3.07 -14.86
CA HIS A 16 12.55 -3.44 -16.23
C HIS A 16 14.06 -3.65 -16.33
N LEU A 17 14.50 -4.85 -16.71
CA LEU A 17 15.87 -5.10 -17.16
C LEU A 17 16.01 -4.60 -18.61
N ARG A 18 16.64 -3.44 -18.83
CA ARG A 18 17.24 -3.13 -20.13
C ARG A 18 18.70 -3.55 -20.14
N ARG A 19 19.04 -4.37 -21.15
CA ARG A 19 20.36 -4.92 -21.42
C ARG A 19 21.08 -3.99 -22.41
N GLU A 20 21.71 -2.94 -21.93
CA GLU A 20 22.68 -2.14 -22.70
C GLU A 20 23.92 -1.85 -21.84
N LYS A 21 25.12 -2.07 -22.40
CA LYS A 21 26.44 -1.79 -21.83
C LYS A 21 27.06 -0.67 -22.66
N PRO A 22 27.44 0.52 -22.13
CA PRO A 22 28.84 0.85 -21.75
C PRO A 22 28.98 2.08 -20.78
N PRO A 23 30.17 2.71 -20.56
CA PRO A 23 31.54 2.22 -20.40
C PRO A 23 32.05 2.40 -18.94
N ASP A 24 33.25 1.91 -18.66
CA ASP A 24 33.93 1.91 -17.36
C ASP A 24 33.75 3.20 -16.54
N LYS A 25 32.94 3.11 -15.48
CA LYS A 25 32.99 4.06 -14.36
C LYS A 25 33.35 3.29 -13.10
N LYS A 26 34.56 3.59 -12.64
CA LYS A 26 35.18 3.21 -11.36
C LYS A 26 34.13 2.88 -10.29
N LEU A 27 34.25 1.67 -9.74
CA LEU A 27 33.61 1.26 -8.49
C LEU A 27 33.94 2.28 -7.41
N VAL A 28 33.03 3.21 -7.16
CA VAL A 28 32.98 3.96 -5.91
C VAL A 28 32.05 3.16 -5.00
N VAL A 29 32.63 2.16 -4.35
CA VAL A 29 32.03 1.57 -3.14
C VAL A 29 32.06 2.66 -2.08
N ARG A 30 30.94 3.37 -1.93
CA ARG A 30 30.67 4.19 -0.75
C ARG A 30 29.70 3.42 0.13
N SER A 31 30.25 2.64 1.05
CA SER A 31 29.51 2.16 2.21
C SER A 31 29.35 3.34 3.18
N SER A 32 28.11 3.79 3.38
CA SER A 32 27.69 4.51 4.59
C SER A 32 26.20 4.24 4.77
N GLY A 33 25.82 3.69 5.92
CA GLY A 33 24.45 3.30 6.25
C GLY A 33 23.52 4.51 6.40
N ASN A 34 22.91 4.94 5.29
CA ASN A 34 21.78 5.86 5.29
C ASN A 34 20.56 5.12 4.73
N ASN A 35 19.52 5.00 5.55
CA ASN A 35 18.18 4.60 5.11
C ASN A 35 17.62 5.71 4.21
N TYR A 36 17.94 5.66 2.92
CA TYR A 36 17.40 6.59 1.93
C TYR A 36 15.93 6.25 1.68
N VAL A 37 15.04 7.23 1.94
CA VAL A 37 13.60 7.08 1.70
C VAL A 37 13.32 7.37 0.23
N LEU A 38 12.91 6.35 -0.52
CA LEU A 38 12.62 6.47 -1.95
C LEU A 38 11.32 7.23 -2.23
N THR A 39 10.31 6.98 -1.39
CA THR A 39 8.99 7.59 -1.49
C THR A 39 8.32 7.51 -0.12
N GLN A 40 7.53 8.52 0.21
CA GLN A 40 6.75 8.62 1.43
C GLN A 40 5.41 9.26 1.09
N CYS A 41 4.36 8.81 1.77
CA CYS A 41 3.06 9.46 1.72
C CYS A 41 2.36 9.34 3.07
N ASP A 42 2.12 10.48 3.70
CA ASP A 42 1.35 10.61 4.96
C ASP A 42 -0.10 11.05 4.71
N PHE A 43 -0.44 11.40 3.46
CA PHE A 43 -1.75 11.86 3.03
C PHE A 43 -2.19 13.20 3.65
N GLU A 44 -1.28 14.03 4.16
CA GLU A 44 -1.67 15.32 4.78
C GLU A 44 -1.76 16.48 3.79
N ASP A 45 -1.11 16.39 2.63
CA ASP A 45 -1.12 17.44 1.62
C ASP A 45 -2.45 17.50 0.86
N ASP A 46 -3.25 18.54 1.11
CA ASP A 46 -4.53 18.76 0.43
C ASP A 46 -4.40 19.00 -1.09
N ALA A 47 -3.27 19.57 -1.55
CA ALA A 47 -3.02 19.77 -2.97
C ALA A 47 -2.60 18.45 -3.66
N LYS A 48 -2.04 17.51 -2.91
CA LYS A 48 -1.56 16.22 -3.40
C LYS A 48 -1.91 15.07 -2.42
N PRO A 49 -3.21 14.75 -2.26
CA PRO A 49 -3.69 13.87 -1.19
C PRO A 49 -3.25 12.41 -1.30
N LEU A 50 -2.78 11.99 -2.48
CA LEU A 50 -2.20 10.66 -2.73
C LEU A 50 -0.69 10.71 -2.97
N CYS A 51 -0.05 11.87 -2.77
CA CYS A 51 1.33 12.08 -3.16
C CYS A 51 1.52 11.66 -4.63
N ASP A 52 2.54 10.87 -4.93
CA ASP A 52 2.76 10.30 -6.27
C ASP A 52 2.07 8.93 -6.49
N TRP A 53 1.28 8.46 -5.52
CA TRP A 53 0.52 7.22 -5.65
C TRP A 53 -0.69 7.43 -6.54
N SER A 54 -1.11 6.37 -7.23
CA SER A 54 -2.24 6.39 -8.14
C SER A 54 -3.21 5.26 -7.83
N GLN A 55 -4.51 5.53 -8.01
CA GLN A 55 -5.56 4.52 -7.91
C GLN A 55 -5.82 3.91 -9.28
N VAL A 56 -6.17 2.62 -9.30
CA VAL A 56 -6.55 1.96 -10.55
C VAL A 56 -8.05 2.15 -10.77
N SER A 57 -8.44 2.97 -11.74
CA SER A 57 -9.86 3.28 -12.00
C SER A 57 -10.68 2.12 -12.60
N ALA A 58 -10.02 1.07 -13.08
CA ALA A 58 -10.66 -0.08 -13.74
C ALA A 58 -10.89 -1.28 -12.79
N ASP A 59 -10.84 -1.05 -11.48
CA ASP A 59 -11.17 -2.07 -10.49
C ASP A 59 -12.51 -1.81 -9.81
N ASP A 60 -12.77 -2.48 -8.68
CA ASP A 60 -14.12 -2.59 -8.13
C ASP A 60 -14.47 -1.44 -7.18
N GLY A 61 -13.56 -0.49 -6.97
CA GLY A 61 -13.79 0.72 -6.19
C GLY A 61 -12.52 1.41 -5.70
N ASP A 62 -12.69 2.58 -5.10
CA ASP A 62 -11.58 3.48 -4.78
C ASP A 62 -11.21 3.50 -3.29
N TRP A 63 -9.96 3.84 -3.01
CA TRP A 63 -9.53 4.37 -1.73
C TRP A 63 -9.96 5.82 -1.59
N VAL A 64 -10.51 6.15 -0.43
CA VAL A 64 -10.99 7.48 -0.10
C VAL A 64 -10.16 8.04 1.03
N ARG A 65 -9.66 9.26 0.87
CA ARG A 65 -9.00 10.00 1.95
C ARG A 65 -10.05 10.48 2.95
N ALA A 66 -9.78 10.23 4.23
CA ALA A 66 -10.59 10.70 5.34
C ALA A 66 -9.69 11.24 6.45
N SER A 67 -10.26 12.05 7.33
CA SER A 67 -9.62 12.55 8.53
C SER A 67 -10.55 12.40 9.73
N GLY A 68 -9.97 12.25 10.92
CA GLY A 68 -10.72 12.02 12.16
C GLY A 68 -11.39 10.64 12.25
N PRO A 69 -12.14 10.40 13.33
CA PRO A 69 -12.74 9.10 13.61
C PRO A 69 -13.67 8.66 12.49
N SER A 70 -13.61 7.36 12.15
CA SER A 70 -14.55 6.81 11.17
C SER A 70 -16.01 7.03 11.61
N PRO A 71 -16.92 7.44 10.71
CA PRO A 71 -18.32 7.69 11.04
C PRO A 71 -19.05 6.48 11.64
N THR A 72 -18.58 5.25 11.36
CA THR A 72 -19.16 4.03 11.92
C THR A 72 -18.74 3.76 13.37
N GLY A 73 -17.92 4.64 13.96
CA GLY A 73 -17.73 4.87 15.40
C GLY A 73 -17.13 3.73 16.24
N THR A 74 -17.11 2.51 15.72
CA THR A 74 -16.70 1.30 16.49
C THR A 74 -15.83 0.34 15.71
N THR A 75 -15.82 0.42 14.37
CA THR A 75 -15.10 -0.53 13.50
C THR A 75 -14.00 0.12 12.67
N GLY A 76 -14.02 1.45 12.50
CA GLY A 76 -12.98 2.18 11.79
C GLY A 76 -11.91 2.74 12.74
N PRO A 77 -10.81 3.28 12.20
CA PRO A 77 -9.74 3.81 13.02
C PRO A 77 -10.21 5.05 13.81
N PRO A 78 -9.52 5.39 14.92
CA PRO A 78 -9.80 6.62 15.68
C PRO A 78 -9.49 7.90 14.89
N GLY A 79 -8.86 7.77 13.72
CA GLY A 79 -8.39 8.83 12.82
C GLY A 79 -7.07 8.44 12.18
N GLY A 80 -6.28 9.40 11.70
CA GLY A 80 -4.97 9.14 11.07
C GLY A 80 -3.96 8.46 12.00
N TYR A 81 -2.90 7.88 11.42
CA TYR A 81 -1.83 7.24 12.17
C TYR A 81 -0.85 8.29 12.72
N PRO A 82 -0.24 8.10 13.92
CA PRO A 82 -0.40 6.96 14.85
C PRO A 82 -1.52 7.10 15.87
N ASN A 83 -1.95 8.32 16.13
CA ASN A 83 -2.67 8.72 17.35
C ASN A 83 -4.11 9.19 17.11
N GLY A 84 -4.64 8.98 15.90
CA GLY A 84 -5.98 9.45 15.50
C GLY A 84 -5.98 10.86 14.91
N GLU A 85 -4.82 11.49 14.78
CA GLU A 85 -4.66 12.80 14.16
C GLU A 85 -4.33 12.66 12.68
N GLY A 86 -4.74 13.64 11.88
CA GLY A 86 -4.44 13.67 10.45
C GLY A 86 -5.34 12.78 9.59
N SER A 87 -4.80 12.46 8.43
CA SER A 87 -5.45 11.88 7.28
C SER A 87 -5.05 10.41 7.10
N TYR A 88 -5.92 9.64 6.46
CA TYR A 88 -5.63 8.26 6.09
C TYR A 88 -6.47 7.87 4.88
N LEU A 89 -6.07 6.79 4.21
CA LEU A 89 -6.87 6.16 3.18
C LEU A 89 -7.70 5.03 3.78
N HIS A 90 -8.96 4.96 3.36
CA HIS A 90 -9.86 3.87 3.71
C HIS A 90 -10.70 3.45 2.51
N MET A 91 -11.33 2.29 2.63
CA MET A 91 -12.33 1.83 1.68
C MET A 91 -13.66 1.65 2.40
N GLU A 92 -14.71 2.23 1.84
CA GLU A 92 -16.06 2.00 2.33
C GLU A 92 -16.58 0.66 1.83
N SER A 93 -16.65 -0.34 2.72
CA SER A 93 -17.07 -1.69 2.36
C SER A 93 -18.46 -1.79 1.70
N ASN A 94 -19.34 -0.81 1.93
CA ASN A 94 -20.68 -0.79 1.33
C ASN A 94 -20.66 -0.52 -0.18
N ASN A 95 -19.57 0.03 -0.72
CA ASN A 95 -19.46 0.38 -2.14
C ASN A 95 -18.93 -0.76 -3.00
N PHE A 96 -18.50 -1.87 -2.39
CA PHE A 96 -17.92 -3.00 -3.11
C PHE A 96 -18.92 -4.16 -3.18
N HIS A 97 -18.83 -4.98 -4.23
CA HIS A 97 -19.51 -6.27 -4.28
C HIS A 97 -18.64 -7.36 -3.65
N ARG A 98 -19.23 -8.46 -3.18
CA ARG A 98 -18.47 -9.55 -2.53
C ARG A 98 -17.26 -9.99 -3.38
N GLY A 99 -16.06 -9.89 -2.81
CA GLY A 99 -14.81 -10.23 -3.49
C GLY A 99 -14.16 -9.09 -4.27
N GLY A 100 -14.78 -7.90 -4.29
CA GLY A 100 -14.26 -6.71 -4.94
C GLY A 100 -12.90 -6.28 -4.38
N VAL A 101 -12.13 -5.62 -5.24
CA VAL A 101 -10.75 -5.22 -5.03
C VAL A 101 -10.55 -3.77 -5.43
N ALA A 102 -9.97 -2.97 -4.53
CA ALA A 102 -9.36 -1.67 -4.82
C ALA A 102 -7.84 -1.77 -4.81
N ARG A 103 -7.18 -1.05 -5.73
CA ARG A 103 -5.72 -1.06 -5.90
C ARG A 103 -5.16 0.34 -5.84
N LEU A 104 -4.23 0.51 -4.91
CA LEU A 104 -3.34 1.66 -4.85
C LEU A 104 -1.96 1.26 -5.38
N ARG A 105 -1.42 2.05 -6.32
CA ARG A 105 -0.14 1.82 -6.97
C ARG A 105 0.86 2.89 -6.56
N SER A 106 2.04 2.44 -6.18
CA SER A 106 3.18 3.32 -5.95
C SER A 106 3.66 3.93 -7.29
N PRO A 107 4.46 5.00 -7.22
CA PRO A 107 5.32 5.40 -8.33
C PRO A 107 6.22 4.23 -8.76
N ASN A 108 6.72 4.32 -9.99
CA ASN A 108 7.78 3.43 -10.45
C ASN A 108 9.05 3.68 -9.64
N LEU A 109 9.66 2.61 -9.14
CA LEU A 109 10.92 2.66 -8.42
C LEU A 109 12.02 2.06 -9.30
N TRP A 110 13.13 2.80 -9.49
CA TRP A 110 14.27 2.38 -10.31
C TRP A 110 15.50 2.07 -9.47
N GLU A 111 15.29 1.37 -8.36
CA GLU A 111 16.35 1.01 -7.42
C GLU A 111 16.75 -0.44 -7.54
N GLN A 112 18.02 -0.70 -7.23
CA GLN A 112 18.62 -2.03 -7.25
C GLN A 112 19.02 -2.42 -5.83
N GLY A 113 18.70 -3.65 -5.43
CA GLY A 113 19.02 -4.18 -4.10
C GLY A 113 17.79 -4.27 -3.20
N PRO A 114 18.01 -4.65 -1.93
CA PRO A 114 16.92 -4.88 -0.98
C PRO A 114 16.18 -3.58 -0.68
N LEU A 115 14.86 -3.60 -0.82
CA LEU A 115 13.99 -2.46 -0.51
C LEU A 115 13.18 -2.73 0.74
N CYS A 116 12.90 -1.70 1.54
CA CYS A 116 12.03 -1.82 2.70
C CYS A 116 10.78 -0.97 2.51
N VAL A 117 9.61 -1.60 2.62
CA VAL A 117 8.31 -0.92 2.59
C VAL A 117 7.80 -0.83 4.02
N ASN A 118 7.63 0.40 4.51
CA ASN A 118 7.03 0.69 5.81
C ASN A 118 5.65 1.29 5.61
N PHE A 119 4.65 0.73 6.28
CA PHE A 119 3.29 1.26 6.25
C PHE A 119 2.55 0.93 7.53
N ALA A 120 1.61 1.80 7.90
CA ALA A 120 0.66 1.52 8.95
C ALA A 120 -0.67 1.09 8.34
N TYR A 121 -1.34 0.12 8.95
CA TYR A 121 -2.67 -0.31 8.52
C TYR A 121 -3.61 -0.50 9.71
N HIS A 122 -4.90 -0.35 9.46
CA HIS A 122 -5.95 -0.64 10.43
C HIS A 122 -6.95 -1.62 9.79
N MET A 123 -7.08 -2.80 10.40
CA MET A 123 -8.02 -3.83 9.97
C MET A 123 -8.80 -4.31 11.19
N PHE A 124 -9.94 -3.70 11.48
CA PHE A 124 -10.81 -4.07 12.59
C PHE A 124 -12.29 -4.05 12.17
N GLY A 125 -13.10 -4.88 12.81
CA GLY A 125 -14.55 -4.96 12.50
C GLY A 125 -14.87 -5.43 11.08
N LEU A 126 -13.88 -5.98 10.37
CA LEU A 126 -14.04 -6.46 8.99
C LEU A 126 -14.64 -7.86 8.94
N SER A 127 -15.38 -8.10 7.86
CA SER A 127 -16.03 -9.38 7.58
C SER A 127 -15.05 -10.53 7.32
N TRP A 128 -15.51 -11.77 7.50
CA TRP A 128 -14.68 -12.94 7.24
C TRP A 128 -14.22 -12.95 5.79
N GLY A 129 -12.91 -13.11 5.61
CA GLY A 129 -12.22 -13.17 4.35
C GLY A 129 -11.79 -11.83 3.77
N ALA A 130 -12.09 -10.70 4.44
CA ALA A 130 -11.40 -9.43 4.22
C ALA A 130 -9.88 -9.64 4.19
N GLN A 131 -9.13 -9.02 3.30
CA GLN A 131 -7.68 -9.20 3.18
C GLN A 131 -7.03 -7.88 2.88
N LEU A 132 -5.77 -7.69 3.24
CA LEU A 132 -4.85 -6.66 2.77
C LEU A 132 -3.58 -7.36 2.31
N ARG A 133 -3.08 -6.98 1.14
CA ARG A 133 -1.92 -7.60 0.49
C ARG A 133 -0.98 -6.52 0.00
N LEU A 134 0.32 -6.74 0.14
CA LEU A 134 1.38 -6.00 -0.54
C LEU A 134 1.96 -6.90 -1.63
N LEU A 135 1.99 -6.38 -2.85
CA LEU A 135 2.43 -7.09 -4.04
C LEU A 135 3.54 -6.33 -4.74
N LEU A 136 4.42 -7.07 -5.40
CA LEU A 136 5.42 -6.58 -6.34
C LEU A 136 5.00 -6.91 -7.76
N LEU A 137 4.80 -5.87 -8.57
CA LEU A 137 4.68 -5.92 -10.01
C LEU A 137 6.07 -5.99 -10.64
N SER A 138 6.18 -6.64 -11.80
CA SER A 138 7.37 -6.59 -12.65
C SER A 138 7.13 -5.62 -13.82
N GLY A 139 8.20 -5.05 -14.38
CA GLY A 139 8.13 -4.22 -15.59
C GLY A 139 7.62 -4.99 -16.79
N GLU A 140 7.80 -6.30 -16.77
CA GLU A 140 7.37 -7.18 -17.85
C GLU A 140 5.84 -7.30 -17.89
N GLU A 141 5.28 -6.81 -19.00
CA GLU A 141 3.85 -6.89 -19.29
C GLU A 141 3.37 -8.35 -19.27
N GLY A 142 2.24 -8.61 -18.61
CA GLY A 142 1.64 -9.94 -18.49
C GLY A 142 2.22 -10.83 -17.38
N ARG A 143 3.27 -10.40 -16.67
CA ARG A 143 3.80 -11.17 -15.54
C ARG A 143 2.89 -11.05 -14.32
N ARG A 144 2.64 -12.18 -13.65
CA ARG A 144 1.81 -12.20 -12.43
C ARG A 144 2.51 -11.45 -11.30
N PRO A 145 1.78 -10.61 -10.53
CA PRO A 145 2.34 -9.95 -9.35
C PRO A 145 2.80 -10.96 -8.29
N HIS A 146 3.93 -10.70 -7.65
CA HIS A 146 4.42 -11.47 -6.51
C HIS A 146 3.79 -10.95 -5.21
N VAL A 147 3.25 -11.85 -4.37
CA VAL A 147 2.70 -11.46 -3.07
C VAL A 147 3.83 -11.41 -2.04
N LEU A 148 4.15 -10.21 -1.56
CA LEU A 148 5.19 -9.99 -0.55
C LEU A 148 4.66 -10.16 0.86
N TRP A 149 3.44 -9.67 1.11
CA TRP A 149 2.83 -9.70 2.43
C TRP A 149 1.31 -9.73 2.34
N LYS A 150 0.65 -10.34 3.33
CA LYS A 150 -0.81 -10.32 3.43
C LYS A 150 -1.32 -10.56 4.84
N HIS A 151 -2.43 -9.90 5.20
CA HIS A 151 -3.29 -10.28 6.31
C HIS A 151 -4.73 -10.49 5.88
N ARG A 152 -5.49 -11.17 6.74
CA ARG A 152 -6.88 -11.56 6.49
C ARG A 152 -7.73 -11.37 7.74
N ASN A 153 -9.02 -11.14 7.55
CA ASN A 153 -10.02 -10.92 8.57
C ASN A 153 -9.69 -9.71 9.46
N THR A 154 -10.51 -9.51 10.49
CA THR A 154 -10.20 -8.58 11.57
C THR A 154 -8.85 -8.91 12.21
N GLN A 155 -8.06 -7.89 12.49
CA GLN A 155 -6.78 -7.92 13.18
C GLN A 155 -6.95 -7.25 14.55
N ARG A 156 -6.37 -6.07 14.76
CA ARG A 156 -6.42 -5.30 16.01
C ARG A 156 -7.19 -3.99 15.82
N PRO A 157 -7.82 -3.46 16.89
CA PRO A 157 -8.51 -2.16 16.87
C PRO A 157 -7.55 -0.96 16.82
N SER A 158 -6.26 -1.17 17.08
CA SER A 158 -5.22 -0.15 16.94
C SER A 158 -4.57 -0.22 15.56
N TRP A 159 -3.99 0.90 15.13
CA TRP A 159 -3.09 0.90 13.99
C TRP A 159 -1.92 -0.07 14.20
N MET A 160 -1.49 -0.70 13.11
CA MET A 160 -0.40 -1.67 13.08
C MET A 160 0.69 -1.19 12.13
N LEU A 161 1.86 -0.89 12.67
CA LEU A 161 3.05 -0.59 11.86
C LEU A 161 3.62 -1.89 11.31
N THR A 162 4.00 -1.89 10.02
CA THR A 162 4.56 -3.05 9.33
C THR A 162 5.72 -2.65 8.45
N THR A 163 6.74 -3.51 8.44
CA THR A 163 7.92 -3.42 7.58
C THR A 163 8.02 -4.70 6.76
N VAL A 164 8.14 -4.58 5.44
CA VAL A 164 8.35 -5.70 4.52
C VAL A 164 9.60 -5.42 3.69
N THR A 165 10.56 -6.34 3.73
CA THR A 165 11.74 -6.28 2.86
C THR A 165 11.47 -7.04 1.58
N VAL A 166 11.84 -6.44 0.44
CA VAL A 166 11.60 -6.91 -0.93
C VAL A 166 12.94 -7.14 -1.62
#